data_AF-A0A7C3Y1B9-F1
#
_entry.id   AF-A0A7C3Y1B9-F1
#
_cell.length_a   1.000
_cell.length_b   1.000
_cell.length_c   1.000
_cell.angle_alpha   90.00
_cell.angle_beta   90.00
_cell.angle_gamma   90.00
#
_symmetry.space_group_name_H-M   'P 1'
#
loop_
_entity.id
_entity.type
_entity.pdbx_description
1 polymer ?
#
loop_
_entity_poly.entity_id
_entity_poly.type
_entity_poly.pdbx_seq_one_letter_code
_entity_poly.pdbx_strand_id
1 'polypeptide(L)'
;MLNYQFNISRIHEFMKSGNIKTKESRILVLGDIADSGEKSEFLKAKEILDELNNYHIPYVPVFGNHDVWPHTDESEATTTLGEDYFDEIFWDENATSTKLMKEILNWERDENYKNYKNFTFSYGGINFIGLDFNSREPFMKFGKGVGADAVLNERNKEWLEKKLEELKGEPVILLAHHPIIKDFINAFSKEEISEIESFLKESSAIFDFGGHIHSFE
;
A
#
# COMPACT_ATOMS: atom_id res chain seq x y z
N MET A 1 13.76 -17.62 -0.07
CA MET A 1 15.04 -17.24 -0.72
C MET A 1 15.03 -17.24 -2.26
N LEU A 2 14.63 -18.32 -2.95
CA LEU A 2 14.65 -18.40 -4.43
C LEU A 2 13.61 -17.49 -5.12
N ASN A 3 12.38 -17.40 -4.61
CA ASN A 3 11.34 -16.50 -5.15
C ASN A 3 11.67 -15.02 -4.93
N TYR A 4 12.29 -14.70 -3.81
CA TYR A 4 12.68 -13.34 -3.45
C TYR A 4 13.78 -12.77 -4.37
N GLN A 5 14.83 -13.57 -4.66
CA GLN A 5 15.85 -13.19 -5.66
C GLN A 5 15.25 -13.01 -7.07
N PHE A 6 14.22 -13.77 -7.41
CA PHE A 6 13.53 -13.68 -8.70
C PHE A 6 12.73 -12.38 -8.86
N ASN A 7 12.03 -11.93 -7.81
CA ASN A 7 11.28 -10.67 -7.81
C ASN A 7 12.20 -9.43 -7.86
N ILE A 8 13.32 -9.45 -7.12
CA ILE A 8 14.34 -8.39 -7.18
C ILE A 8 14.89 -8.24 -8.60
N SER A 9 15.23 -9.37 -9.24
CA SER A 9 15.78 -9.39 -10.60
C SER A 9 14.83 -8.72 -11.60
N ARG A 10 13.51 -8.92 -11.43
CA ARG A 10 12.47 -8.28 -12.25
C ARG A 10 12.35 -6.79 -12.02
N ILE A 11 12.48 -6.30 -10.79
CA ILE A 11 12.47 -4.85 -10.51
C ILE A 11 13.69 -4.18 -11.16
N HIS A 12 14.89 -4.76 -11.02
CA HIS A 12 16.08 -4.26 -11.72
C HIS A 12 15.92 -4.34 -13.24
N GLU A 13 15.33 -5.41 -13.77
CA GLU A 13 15.04 -5.52 -15.21
C GLU A 13 14.04 -4.45 -15.65
N PHE A 14 12.98 -4.19 -14.89
CA PHE A 14 12.02 -3.12 -15.15
C PHE A 14 12.71 -1.74 -15.16
N MET A 15 13.55 -1.44 -14.16
CA MET A 15 14.31 -0.18 -14.12
C MET A 15 15.27 -0.06 -15.31
N LYS A 16 15.89 -1.17 -15.75
CA LYS A 16 16.83 -1.20 -16.89
C LYS A 16 16.17 -1.27 -18.27
N SER A 17 14.91 -1.68 -18.34
CA SER A 17 14.18 -1.93 -19.60
C SER A 17 13.90 -0.67 -20.43
N GLY A 18 14.24 0.53 -19.92
CA GLY A 18 13.91 1.79 -20.58
C GLY A 18 12.42 2.15 -20.51
N ASN A 19 11.63 1.42 -19.69
CA ASN A 19 10.23 1.75 -19.41
C ASN A 19 10.07 3.01 -18.54
N ILE A 20 11.12 3.38 -17.79
CA ILE A 20 11.21 4.69 -17.13
C ILE A 20 11.70 5.70 -18.17
N LYS A 21 10.75 6.29 -18.89
CA LYS A 21 11.04 7.11 -20.09
C LYS A 21 11.35 8.57 -19.79
N THR A 22 10.92 9.10 -18.64
CA THR A 22 11.08 10.53 -18.31
C THR A 22 11.24 10.80 -16.82
N LYS A 23 11.79 11.98 -16.48
CA LYS A 23 11.86 12.54 -15.11
C LYS A 23 10.49 12.75 -14.47
N GLU A 24 9.40 12.69 -15.24
CA GLU A 24 8.03 12.80 -14.72
C GLU A 24 7.48 11.48 -14.18
N SER A 25 8.19 10.36 -14.37
CA SER A 25 7.75 9.04 -13.94
C SER A 25 7.59 8.96 -12.42
N ARG A 26 6.56 8.26 -11.95
CA ARG A 26 6.25 8.00 -10.54
C ARG A 26 5.90 6.53 -10.41
N ILE A 27 6.31 5.88 -9.33
CA ILE A 27 6.08 4.43 -9.15
C ILE A 27 5.15 4.20 -7.96
N LEU A 28 4.08 3.45 -8.18
CA LEU A 28 3.24 2.89 -7.12
C LEU A 28 3.64 1.44 -6.89
N VAL A 29 3.86 1.06 -5.63
CA VAL A 29 4.14 -0.33 -5.24
C VAL A 29 2.93 -0.83 -4.45
N LEU A 30 2.10 -1.66 -5.07
CA LEU A 30 0.73 -1.97 -4.62
C LEU A 30 0.66 -3.12 -3.58
N GLY A 31 1.51 -3.06 -2.54
CA GLY A 31 1.50 -4.03 -1.43
C GLY A 31 2.23 -5.33 -1.71
N ASP A 32 2.24 -6.19 -0.70
CA ASP A 32 2.99 -7.45 -0.62
C ASP A 32 4.45 -7.26 -1.02
N ILE A 33 5.07 -6.28 -0.36
CA ILE A 33 6.48 -5.93 -0.58
C ILE A 33 7.38 -7.04 -0.03
N ALA A 34 7.01 -7.58 1.12
CA ALA A 34 7.60 -8.76 1.72
C ALA A 34 6.72 -9.99 1.46
N ASP A 35 7.35 -11.15 1.27
CA ASP A 35 6.64 -12.43 1.14
C ASP A 35 6.21 -12.94 2.52
N SER A 36 7.06 -12.70 3.53
CA SER A 36 6.86 -13.17 4.89
C SER A 36 6.77 -12.07 5.95
N GLY A 37 6.73 -10.79 5.53
CA GLY A 37 6.73 -9.64 6.45
C GLY A 37 8.06 -9.44 7.19
N GLU A 38 9.12 -10.19 6.84
CA GLU A 38 10.41 -10.08 7.52
C GLU A 38 11.07 -8.71 7.27
N LYS A 39 11.66 -8.13 8.32
CA LYS A 39 12.39 -6.87 8.23
C LYS A 39 13.50 -6.89 7.18
N SER A 40 14.16 -8.04 7.02
CA SER A 40 15.22 -8.26 6.04
C SER A 40 14.71 -8.06 4.59
N GLU A 41 13.50 -8.51 4.31
CA GLU A 41 12.83 -8.37 3.01
C GLU A 41 12.43 -6.92 2.74
N PHE A 42 11.89 -6.22 3.74
CA PHE A 42 11.62 -4.79 3.61
C PHE A 42 12.90 -3.98 3.35
N LEU A 43 13.97 -4.24 4.11
CA LEU A 43 15.25 -3.55 3.93
C LEU A 43 15.82 -3.77 2.53
N LYS A 44 15.72 -5.00 2.02
CA LYS A 44 16.23 -5.30 0.68
C LYS A 44 15.35 -4.71 -0.42
N ALA A 45 14.03 -4.69 -0.26
CA ALA A 45 13.13 -3.97 -1.16
C ALA A 45 13.42 -2.46 -1.15
N LYS A 46 13.65 -1.87 0.03
CA LYS A 46 14.04 -0.46 0.19
C LYS A 46 15.34 -0.13 -0.54
N GLU A 47 16.37 -0.96 -0.38
CA GLU A 47 17.66 -0.80 -1.07
C GLU A 47 17.48 -0.65 -2.60
N ILE A 48 16.61 -1.49 -3.19
CA ILE A 48 16.36 -1.51 -4.63
C ILE A 48 15.52 -0.31 -5.06
N LEU A 49 14.42 -0.04 -4.35
CA LEU A 49 13.54 1.09 -4.67
C LEU A 49 14.27 2.43 -4.51
N ASP A 50 15.21 2.54 -3.57
CA ASP A 50 16.04 3.73 -3.40
C ASP A 50 16.98 4.03 -4.56
N GLU A 51 17.21 3.09 -5.49
CA GLU A 51 17.90 3.39 -6.74
C GLU A 51 17.14 4.45 -7.57
N LEU A 52 15.81 4.55 -7.42
CA LEU A 52 14.97 5.56 -8.08
C LEU A 52 15.28 6.99 -7.58
N ASN A 53 15.78 7.13 -6.36
CA ASN A 53 16.16 8.44 -5.82
C ASN A 53 17.26 9.11 -6.65
N ASN A 54 18.16 8.31 -7.25
CA ASN A 54 19.22 8.81 -8.14
C ASN A 54 18.65 9.53 -9.38
N TYR A 55 17.41 9.23 -9.74
CA TYR A 55 16.69 9.82 -10.86
C TYR A 55 15.64 10.86 -10.44
N HIS A 56 15.56 11.19 -9.15
CA HIS A 56 14.50 12.05 -8.56
C HIS A 56 13.09 11.52 -8.87
N ILE A 57 12.93 10.20 -8.89
CA ILE A 57 11.63 9.55 -9.07
C ILE A 57 11.14 9.10 -7.69
N PRO A 58 10.09 9.72 -7.12
CA PRO A 58 9.49 9.19 -5.91
C PRO A 58 8.73 7.90 -6.22
N TYR A 59 8.69 7.02 -5.23
CA TYR A 59 7.84 5.84 -5.22
C TYR A 59 6.96 5.87 -3.97
N VAL A 60 5.70 5.44 -4.10
CA VAL A 60 4.74 5.38 -2.99
C VAL A 60 4.45 3.91 -2.69
N PRO A 61 4.89 3.39 -1.54
CA PRO A 61 4.61 2.02 -1.15
C PRO A 61 3.23 1.93 -0.46
N VAL A 62 2.46 0.93 -0.87
CA VAL A 62 1.20 0.49 -0.24
C VAL A 62 1.51 -0.74 0.60
N PHE A 63 0.79 -0.90 1.72
CA PHE A 63 0.96 -2.03 2.65
C PHE A 63 0.03 -3.17 2.26
N GLY A 64 0.56 -4.38 2.07
CA GLY A 64 -0.21 -5.58 1.75
C GLY A 64 -0.43 -6.52 2.93
N ASN A 65 -1.15 -7.61 2.69
CA ASN A 65 -1.55 -8.54 3.74
C ASN A 65 -0.35 -9.40 4.18
N HIS A 66 0.57 -9.73 3.27
CA HIS A 66 1.82 -10.41 3.61
C HIS A 66 2.79 -9.53 4.42
N ASP A 67 2.58 -8.22 4.40
CA ASP A 67 3.43 -7.27 5.09
C ASP A 67 3.11 -7.14 6.59
N VAL A 68 1.94 -7.62 7.06
CA VAL A 68 1.42 -7.35 8.42
C VAL A 68 2.15 -8.11 9.52
N TRP A 69 2.27 -9.43 9.35
CA TRP A 69 2.81 -10.35 10.37
C TRP A 69 4.11 -10.98 9.88
N PRO A 70 5.25 -10.59 10.46
CA PRO A 70 6.50 -11.24 10.17
C PRO A 70 6.46 -12.70 10.62
N HIS A 71 6.78 -13.61 9.71
CA HIS A 71 6.85 -15.03 10.03
C HIS A 71 8.10 -15.68 9.44
N THR A 72 8.71 -16.54 10.24
CA THR A 72 9.82 -17.40 9.80
C THR A 72 9.36 -18.85 9.77
N ASP A 73 10.20 -19.72 9.18
CA ASP A 73 9.99 -21.17 9.24
C ASP A 73 9.94 -21.71 10.68
N GLU A 74 10.58 -21.02 11.64
CA GLU A 74 10.71 -21.45 13.05
C GLU A 74 9.59 -20.92 13.96
N SER A 75 9.23 -19.64 13.82
CA SER A 75 8.16 -19.02 14.62
C SER A 75 7.62 -17.74 14.00
N GLU A 76 6.34 -17.48 14.22
CA GLU A 76 5.67 -16.23 13.89
C GLU A 76 5.86 -15.18 14.97
N ALA A 77 5.84 -13.89 14.60
CA ALA A 77 5.82 -12.81 15.55
C ALA A 77 4.59 -12.88 16.47
N THR A 78 4.71 -12.42 17.71
CA THR A 78 3.59 -12.37 18.67
C THR A 78 2.72 -11.12 18.51
N THR A 79 3.10 -10.21 17.62
CA THR A 79 2.43 -8.93 17.32
C THR A 79 2.61 -8.56 15.85
N THR A 80 1.81 -7.61 15.35
CA THR A 80 1.82 -7.04 13.99
C THR A 80 3.06 -6.15 13.72
N LEU A 81 4.27 -6.69 13.92
CA LEU A 81 5.53 -5.95 13.82
C LEU A 81 5.82 -5.38 12.42
N GLY A 82 5.15 -5.90 11.39
CA GLY A 82 5.28 -5.39 10.02
C GLY A 82 4.88 -3.91 9.91
N GLU A 83 3.91 -3.46 10.71
CA GLU A 83 3.49 -2.06 10.76
C GLU A 83 4.64 -1.13 11.19
N ASP A 84 5.42 -1.56 12.19
CA ASP A 84 6.56 -0.80 12.71
C ASP A 84 7.73 -0.83 11.72
N TYR A 85 7.99 -1.99 11.11
CA TYR A 85 9.04 -2.13 10.10
C TYR A 85 8.76 -1.26 8.89
N PHE A 86 7.50 -1.23 8.43
CA PHE A 86 7.11 -0.41 7.30
C PHE A 86 7.31 1.08 7.57
N ASP A 87 6.91 1.55 8.76
CA ASP A 87 7.12 2.93 9.19
C ASP A 87 8.61 3.28 9.26
N GLU A 88 9.41 2.45 9.93
CA GLU A 88 10.84 2.65 10.11
C GLU A 88 11.59 2.68 8.77
N ILE A 89 11.16 1.86 7.80
CA ILE A 89 11.91 1.64 6.56
C ILE A 89 11.40 2.53 5.45
N PHE A 90 10.10 2.56 5.17
CA PHE A 90 9.53 3.24 4.00
C PHE A 90 9.03 4.64 4.30
N TRP A 91 8.58 4.91 5.52
CA TRP A 91 8.05 6.20 5.94
C TRP A 91 8.97 6.95 6.91
N ASP A 92 10.27 6.63 6.92
CA ASP A 92 11.27 7.43 7.64
C ASP A 92 11.30 8.86 7.08
N GLU A 93 10.94 9.81 7.92
CA GLU A 93 10.92 11.24 7.64
C GLU A 93 12.28 11.81 7.20
N ASN A 94 13.37 11.15 7.57
CA ASN A 94 14.72 11.55 7.20
C ASN A 94 15.17 10.97 5.86
N ALA A 95 14.51 9.91 5.36
CA ALA A 95 14.87 9.26 4.12
C ALA A 95 14.62 10.15 2.90
N THR A 96 15.50 10.05 1.90
CA THR A 96 15.38 10.79 0.64
C THR A 96 14.07 10.46 -0.08
N SER A 97 13.65 9.19 -0.08
CA SER A 97 12.39 8.74 -0.68
C SER A 97 11.18 9.49 -0.12
N THR A 98 11.07 9.58 1.21
CA THR A 98 9.97 10.26 1.91
C THR A 98 9.98 11.76 1.62
N LYS A 99 11.17 12.38 1.64
CA LYS A 99 11.32 13.79 1.27
C LYS A 99 10.86 14.07 -0.16
N LEU A 100 11.21 13.20 -1.11
CA LEU A 100 10.75 13.30 -2.49
C LEU A 100 9.23 13.11 -2.61
N MET A 101 8.63 12.16 -1.88
CA MET A 101 7.16 12.02 -1.85
C MET A 101 6.49 13.31 -1.37
N LYS A 102 6.98 13.91 -0.29
CA LYS A 102 6.43 15.16 0.26
C LYS A 102 6.61 16.34 -0.69
N GLU A 103 7.81 16.51 -1.23
CA GLU A 103 8.14 17.64 -2.12
C GLU A 103 7.41 17.56 -3.46
N ILE A 104 7.33 16.36 -4.05
CA ILE A 104 6.86 16.19 -5.43
C ILE A 104 5.37 15.83 -5.49
N LEU A 105 4.88 15.04 -4.52
CA LEU A 105 3.52 14.50 -4.53
C LEU A 105 2.62 15.14 -3.46
N ASN A 106 3.13 16.08 -2.65
CA ASN A 106 2.39 16.60 -1.50
C ASN A 106 1.85 15.46 -0.61
N TRP A 107 2.67 14.43 -0.42
CA TRP A 107 2.27 13.22 0.29
C TRP A 107 2.09 13.47 1.80
N GLU A 108 1.01 12.93 2.36
CA GLU A 108 0.71 12.94 3.78
C GLU A 108 0.11 11.58 4.21
N ARG A 109 0.31 11.20 5.48
CA ARG A 109 -0.26 9.98 6.06
C ARG A 109 -1.26 10.29 7.17
N ASP A 110 -2.05 9.29 7.54
CA ASP A 110 -2.92 9.36 8.70
C ASP A 110 -2.12 9.34 10.02
N GLU A 111 -2.02 10.50 10.68
CA GLU A 111 -1.33 10.64 11.96
C GLU A 111 -2.18 10.22 13.17
N ASN A 112 -3.50 10.08 13.02
CA ASN A 112 -4.38 9.68 14.11
C ASN A 112 -4.32 8.16 14.34
N TYR A 113 -4.17 7.39 13.26
CA TYR A 113 -4.17 5.92 13.31
C TYR A 113 -2.97 5.33 12.57
N LYS A 114 -1.75 5.63 13.03
CA LYS A 114 -0.47 5.24 12.39
C LYS A 114 -0.28 3.75 12.09
N ASN A 115 -0.98 2.89 12.84
CA ASN A 115 -0.96 1.44 12.63
C ASN A 115 -1.64 1.05 11.31
N TYR A 116 -2.54 1.89 10.81
CA TYR A 116 -3.20 1.76 9.53
C TYR A 116 -2.49 2.65 8.53
N LYS A 117 -1.94 2.04 7.48
CA LYS A 117 -1.06 2.70 6.51
C LYS A 117 -1.85 3.50 5.47
N ASN A 118 -2.79 4.31 5.97
CA ASN A 118 -3.58 5.25 5.18
C ASN A 118 -2.74 6.49 4.83
N PHE A 119 -2.91 7.00 3.61
CA PHE A 119 -2.21 8.19 3.14
C PHE A 119 -2.99 8.91 2.04
N THR A 120 -2.51 10.08 1.63
CA THR A 120 -2.92 10.73 0.39
C THR A 120 -1.75 11.44 -0.27
N PHE A 121 -1.87 11.67 -1.56
CA PHE A 121 -0.96 12.52 -2.34
C PHE A 121 -1.68 13.05 -3.57
N SER A 122 -1.08 14.04 -4.24
CA SER A 122 -1.63 14.64 -5.45
C SER A 122 -0.61 14.61 -6.59
N TYR A 123 -1.07 14.33 -7.79
CA TYR A 123 -0.24 14.37 -8.99
C TYR A 123 -1.08 14.69 -10.23
N GLY A 124 -0.60 15.63 -11.05
CA GLY A 124 -1.26 15.97 -12.31
C GLY A 124 -2.68 16.53 -12.15
N GLY A 125 -3.01 17.13 -11.00
CA GLY A 125 -4.35 17.63 -10.69
C GLY A 125 -5.34 16.53 -10.27
N ILE A 126 -4.86 15.32 -9.98
CA ILE A 126 -5.63 14.20 -9.45
C ILE A 126 -5.13 13.91 -8.03
N ASN A 127 -6.05 13.63 -7.12
CA ASN A 127 -5.76 13.23 -5.75
C ASN A 127 -5.86 11.72 -5.60
N PHE A 128 -5.01 11.13 -4.77
CA PHE A 128 -4.95 9.71 -4.52
C PHE A 128 -5.12 9.46 -3.03
N ILE A 129 -6.10 8.65 -2.64
CA ILE A 129 -6.32 8.25 -1.25
C ILE A 129 -5.88 6.80 -1.11
N GLY A 130 -4.80 6.57 -0.37
CA GLY A 130 -4.29 5.26 -0.01
C GLY A 130 -5.01 4.71 1.23
N LEU A 131 -5.51 3.48 1.13
CA LEU A 131 -6.23 2.80 2.19
C LEU A 131 -5.62 1.44 2.50
N ASP A 132 -5.43 1.19 3.79
CA ASP A 132 -4.93 -0.06 4.31
C ASP A 132 -6.08 -0.87 4.90
N PHE A 133 -6.55 -1.87 4.14
CA PHE A 133 -7.64 -2.75 4.51
C PHE A 133 -7.18 -4.10 5.06
N ASN A 134 -5.90 -4.26 5.38
CA ASN A 134 -5.42 -5.55 5.86
C ASN A 134 -6.02 -5.89 7.23
N SER A 135 -6.40 -7.14 7.45
CA SER A 135 -6.72 -7.56 8.81
C SER A 135 -5.49 -7.45 9.72
N ARG A 136 -5.72 -7.17 10.99
CA ARG A 136 -4.68 -7.25 12.04
C ARG A 136 -4.80 -8.53 12.84
N GLU A 137 -5.88 -9.28 12.62
CA GLU A 137 -6.13 -10.55 13.28
C GLU A 137 -5.41 -11.68 12.53
N PRO A 138 -4.75 -12.62 13.23
CA PRO A 138 -4.16 -13.78 12.60
C PRO A 138 -5.19 -14.56 11.78
N PHE A 139 -4.75 -15.23 10.71
CA PHE A 139 -5.63 -16.01 9.85
C PHE A 139 -6.43 -17.02 10.67
N MET A 140 -7.77 -16.95 10.60
CA MET A 140 -8.67 -17.76 11.43
C MET A 140 -8.39 -17.71 12.96
N LYS A 141 -7.69 -16.70 13.48
CA LYS A 141 -7.24 -16.53 14.89
C LYS A 141 -6.18 -17.51 15.39
N PHE A 142 -5.64 -18.36 14.52
CA PHE A 142 -4.63 -19.37 14.91
C PHE A 142 -3.65 -19.75 13.79
N GLY A 143 -3.92 -19.37 12.55
CA GLY A 143 -3.03 -19.54 11.41
C GLY A 143 -2.00 -18.42 11.33
N LYS A 144 -0.93 -18.68 10.56
CA LYS A 144 0.11 -17.70 10.30
C LYS A 144 -0.36 -16.61 9.34
N GLY A 145 0.15 -15.41 9.52
CA GLY A 145 -0.19 -14.27 8.70
C GLY A 145 -1.60 -13.77 8.97
N VAL A 146 -2.08 -12.93 8.06
CA VAL A 146 -3.49 -12.52 7.99
C VAL A 146 -4.16 -13.17 6.79
N GLY A 147 -5.50 -13.16 6.79
CA GLY A 147 -6.28 -13.62 5.64
C GLY A 147 -6.04 -12.79 4.39
N ALA A 148 -6.48 -13.35 3.26
CA ALA A 148 -6.52 -12.68 1.96
C ALA A 148 -7.71 -11.72 1.83
N ASP A 149 -8.63 -11.72 2.81
CA ASP A 149 -9.76 -10.83 2.84
C ASP A 149 -9.38 -9.41 3.27
N ALA A 150 -10.07 -8.45 2.68
CA ALA A 150 -10.01 -7.06 3.07
C ALA A 150 -11.01 -6.78 4.20
N VAL A 151 -10.66 -5.85 5.10
CA VAL A 151 -11.49 -5.45 6.24
C VAL A 151 -11.72 -3.95 6.20
N LEU A 152 -12.96 -3.52 5.94
CA LEU A 152 -13.37 -2.13 6.08
C LEU A 152 -13.66 -1.80 7.55
N ASN A 153 -12.65 -1.29 8.26
CA ASN A 153 -12.82 -0.87 9.66
C ASN A 153 -13.15 0.63 9.78
N GLU A 154 -13.59 1.03 10.98
CA GLU A 154 -13.97 2.41 11.29
C GLU A 154 -12.84 3.43 11.05
N ARG A 155 -11.57 3.06 11.21
CA ARG A 155 -10.43 3.97 10.99
C ARG A 155 -10.26 4.29 9.52
N ASN A 156 -10.41 3.30 8.63
CA ASN A 156 -10.43 3.56 7.19
C ASN A 156 -11.64 4.40 6.79
N LYS A 157 -12.81 4.17 7.39
CA LYS A 157 -14.01 4.97 7.13
C LYS A 157 -13.81 6.43 7.52
N GLU A 158 -13.34 6.69 8.74
CA GLU A 158 -13.04 8.03 9.24
C GLU A 158 -12.03 8.77 8.33
N TRP A 159 -10.96 8.08 7.91
CA TRP A 159 -9.97 8.66 6.99
C TRP A 159 -10.58 8.97 5.62
N LEU A 160 -11.27 7.99 5.02
CA LEU A 160 -11.87 8.13 3.69
C LEU A 160 -12.91 9.26 3.67
N GLU A 161 -13.83 9.28 4.64
CA GLU A 161 -14.90 10.28 4.72
C GLU A 161 -14.33 11.70 4.91
N LYS A 162 -13.33 11.85 5.79
CA LYS A 162 -12.60 13.11 5.96
C LYS A 162 -11.95 13.56 4.66
N LYS A 163 -11.21 12.68 3.97
CA LYS A 163 -10.47 13.04 2.75
C LYS A 163 -11.39 13.31 1.56
N LEU A 164 -12.51 12.61 1.44
CA LEU A 164 -13.49 12.90 0.39
C LEU A 164 -14.17 14.27 0.59
N GLU A 165 -14.44 14.68 1.84
CA GLU A 165 -14.98 16.03 2.10
C GLU A 165 -13.93 17.12 1.89
N GLU A 166 -12.67 16.90 2.29
CA GLU A 166 -11.57 17.83 2.01
C GLU A 166 -11.33 18.03 0.50
N LEU A 167 -11.51 16.97 -0.30
CA LEU A 167 -11.25 16.93 -1.75
C LEU A 167 -12.55 17.04 -2.58
N LYS A 168 -13.62 17.57 -1.99
CA LYS A 168 -14.95 17.59 -2.59
C LYS A 168 -14.96 18.35 -3.92
N GLY A 169 -15.41 17.66 -4.97
CA GLY A 169 -15.44 18.19 -6.33
C GLY A 169 -14.12 18.11 -7.09
N GLU A 170 -13.08 17.54 -6.48
CA GLU A 170 -11.80 17.24 -7.12
C GLU A 170 -11.73 15.77 -7.57
N PRO A 171 -11.04 15.44 -8.67
CA PRO A 171 -10.88 14.06 -9.10
C PRO A 171 -10.06 13.26 -8.08
N VAL A 172 -10.60 12.10 -7.68
CA VAL A 172 -9.99 11.22 -6.68
C VAL A 172 -9.80 9.82 -7.27
N ILE A 173 -8.69 9.18 -6.93
CA ILE A 173 -8.41 7.77 -7.17
C ILE A 173 -8.17 7.09 -5.82
N LEU A 174 -8.77 5.94 -5.60
CA LEU A 174 -8.46 5.13 -4.43
C LEU A 174 -7.30 4.18 -4.75
N LEU A 175 -6.41 3.98 -3.78
CA LEU A 175 -5.31 3.03 -3.87
C LEU A 175 -5.40 2.09 -2.67
N ALA A 176 -5.33 0.79 -2.93
CA ALA A 176 -5.28 -0.22 -1.88
C ALA A 176 -4.47 -1.43 -2.34
N HIS A 177 -4.07 -2.28 -1.41
CA HIS A 177 -3.53 -3.59 -1.81
C HIS A 177 -4.64 -4.51 -2.30
N HIS A 178 -5.74 -4.63 -1.54
CA HIS A 178 -6.90 -5.40 -1.96
C HIS A 178 -7.74 -4.59 -2.97
N PRO A 179 -8.15 -5.19 -4.10
CA PRO A 179 -9.04 -4.51 -5.03
C PRO A 179 -10.42 -4.30 -4.42
N ILE A 180 -11.06 -3.17 -4.75
CA ILE A 180 -12.40 -2.80 -4.31
C ILE A 180 -13.43 -3.53 -5.17
N ILE A 181 -13.47 -4.85 -4.99
CA ILE A 181 -14.40 -5.77 -5.66
C ILE A 181 -15.11 -6.65 -4.64
N LYS A 182 -16.28 -7.14 -5.03
CA LYS A 182 -17.04 -8.10 -4.24
C LYS A 182 -16.47 -9.51 -4.40
N ASP A 183 -15.50 -9.85 -3.57
CA ASP A 183 -14.97 -11.20 -3.40
C ASP A 183 -14.74 -11.45 -1.91
N PHE A 184 -15.57 -12.29 -1.30
CA PHE A 184 -15.51 -12.56 0.14
C PHE A 184 -14.21 -13.27 0.58
N ILE A 185 -13.48 -13.90 -0.33
CA ILE A 185 -12.27 -14.66 0.00
C ILE A 185 -11.01 -13.80 -0.17
N ASN A 186 -10.97 -12.96 -1.20
CA ASN A 186 -9.76 -12.25 -1.62
C ASN A 186 -9.88 -10.71 -1.59
N ALA A 187 -11.03 -10.19 -1.16
CA ALA A 187 -11.31 -8.77 -1.11
C ALA A 187 -12.44 -8.51 -0.09
N PHE A 188 -13.51 -7.83 -0.50
CA PHE A 188 -14.54 -7.37 0.41
C PHE A 188 -15.80 -8.21 0.38
N SER A 189 -16.49 -8.24 1.52
CA SER A 189 -17.87 -8.72 1.59
C SER A 189 -18.82 -7.82 0.78
N LYS A 190 -20.06 -8.31 0.56
CA LYS A 190 -21.08 -7.54 -0.15
C LYS A 190 -21.44 -6.26 0.62
N GLU A 191 -21.51 -6.37 1.93
CA GLU A 191 -21.91 -5.31 2.84
C GLU A 191 -20.86 -4.20 2.84
N GLU A 192 -19.58 -4.55 2.93
CA GLU A 192 -18.48 -3.59 2.88
C GLU A 192 -18.37 -2.89 1.52
N ILE A 193 -18.54 -3.61 0.40
CA ILE A 193 -18.59 -2.95 -0.92
C ILE A 193 -19.76 -1.97 -1.00
N SER A 194 -20.93 -2.36 -0.49
CA SER A 194 -22.10 -1.47 -0.50
C SER A 194 -21.86 -0.21 0.34
N GLU A 195 -21.10 -0.34 1.43
CA GLU A 195 -20.68 0.77 2.29
C GLU A 195 -19.64 1.66 1.61
N ILE A 196 -18.59 1.09 0.99
CA ILE A 196 -17.60 1.83 0.19
C ILE A 196 -18.29 2.60 -0.94
N GLU A 197 -19.13 1.94 -1.73
CA GLU A 197 -19.92 2.57 -2.79
C GLU A 197 -20.77 3.73 -2.26
N SER A 198 -21.25 3.65 -1.00
CA SER A 198 -22.03 4.73 -0.40
C SER A 198 -21.21 5.99 -0.13
N PHE A 199 -19.94 5.85 0.29
CA PHE A 199 -19.01 6.97 0.42
C PHE A 199 -18.68 7.60 -0.94
N LEU A 200 -18.60 6.77 -2.00
CA LEU A 200 -18.19 7.22 -3.33
C LEU A 200 -19.31 7.83 -4.17
N LYS A 201 -20.59 7.57 -3.85
CA LYS A 201 -21.74 8.15 -4.58
C LYS A 201 -21.72 9.66 -4.66
N GLU A 202 -21.22 10.30 -3.62
CA GLU A 202 -21.18 11.77 -3.49
C GLU A 202 -19.82 12.36 -3.93
N SER A 203 -18.88 11.52 -4.37
CA SER A 203 -17.53 11.95 -4.76
C SER A 203 -17.26 11.78 -6.25
N SER A 204 -16.28 12.53 -6.74
CA SER A 204 -15.70 12.38 -8.09
C SER A 204 -14.63 11.29 -8.12
N ALA A 205 -14.76 10.24 -7.31
CA ALA A 205 -13.84 9.11 -7.33
C ALA A 205 -13.99 8.32 -8.63
N ILE A 206 -12.87 8.11 -9.34
CA ILE A 206 -12.91 7.65 -10.73
C ILE A 206 -12.46 6.19 -10.87
N PHE A 207 -11.48 5.73 -10.08
CA PHE A 207 -10.88 4.39 -10.24
C PHE A 207 -10.24 3.88 -8.93
N ASP A 208 -10.06 2.56 -8.86
CA ASP A 208 -9.26 1.84 -7.85
C ASP A 208 -8.06 1.18 -8.55
N PHE A 209 -6.91 1.17 -7.88
CA PHE A 209 -5.78 0.30 -8.22
C PHE A 209 -5.51 -0.63 -7.05
N GLY A 210 -5.93 -1.89 -7.21
CA GLY A 210 -5.62 -3.01 -6.33
C GLY A 210 -4.47 -3.88 -6.87
N GLY A 211 -3.75 -4.51 -5.95
CA GLY A 211 -2.87 -5.65 -6.21
C GLY A 211 -3.58 -6.96 -5.81
N HIS A 212 -2.89 -7.77 -5.01
CA HIS A 212 -3.40 -8.98 -4.33
C HIS A 212 -3.80 -10.17 -5.22
N ILE A 213 -4.65 -9.98 -6.23
CA ILE A 213 -5.21 -11.08 -7.05
C ILE A 213 -4.17 -11.68 -8.03
N HIS A 214 -3.00 -11.06 -8.16
CA HIS A 214 -1.90 -11.50 -9.05
C HIS A 214 -2.37 -11.78 -10.49
N SER A 215 -3.41 -11.06 -10.92
CA SER A 215 -4.02 -11.12 -12.24
C SER A 215 -4.17 -9.70 -12.80
N PHE A 216 -4.51 -9.60 -14.09
CA PHE A 216 -4.71 -8.31 -14.77
C PHE A 216 -6.19 -7.89 -14.83
N GLU A 217 -7.07 -8.57 -14.10
CA GLU A 217 -8.52 -8.35 -14.09
C GLU A 217 -8.97 -7.27 -13.10
#